data_AF-R6CIV3-F1
#
_entry.id   AF-R6CIV3-F1
#
_cell.length_a   1.000
_cell.length_b   1.000
_cell.length_c   1.000
_cell.angle_alpha   90.00
_cell.angle_beta   90.00
_cell.angle_gamma   90.00
#
_symmetry.space_group_name_H-M   'P 1'
#
loop_
_entity.id
_entity.type
_entity.pdbx_description
1 polymer ?
#
loop_
_entity_poly.entity_id
_entity_poly.type
_entity_poly.pdbx_seq_one_letter_code
_entity_poly.pdbx_strand_id
1 'polypeptide(L)'
;MSQLEVRFTIKGEQSETAFFLRNEGDKFYLMSDSADSKKYDVQKDEFTNIFTLIDKDIFEESSYVVEERMVGLSENWIEAQSQGLETDNEESPQSRKPGYGPKDIIVNSDSYSISDLMRMIEVGDIEIAPRFQRNFVWDKTRQSRLIESIFLGLPLPAIYLSEYDDGRMTIVDGLQRISTIRDFMSNKLRLCNMEYFDFFNGKTFDELNLPGLQLRRFHRTQITCFKIDYRSPNQLKYDLFRRLNTGGKALNDQEIRNCLSRSNVQDTLYNMISSQEFKSATCGSIKDTRMAAQESALRFICFYNLYSSNSGLSGYDGNMSSTLDSCVEELNNVPMQELDKYVTLFKNSMKQAYSLFGEYAFRKVNTNYDKTRKSSINKSLMVAVSVLLAVHSEYSEQTAGKNLTPELAKLLVEDSDLSIALSWNTSSKKSISYVFECLKNKLFDKFLLSNNE
;
A
#
# COMPACT_ATOMS: atom_id res chain seq x y z
N MET A 1 4.42 3.42 2.15
CA MET A 1 3.71 4.58 1.55
C MET A 1 4.65 5.21 0.53
N SER A 2 4.18 5.70 -0.63
CA SER A 2 5.06 6.49 -1.51
C SER A 2 5.42 7.77 -0.76
N GLN A 3 6.58 7.79 -0.13
CA GLN A 3 7.12 8.99 0.50
C GLN A 3 7.13 10.08 -0.58
N LEU A 4 6.78 11.32 -0.21
CA LEU A 4 6.93 12.48 -1.09
C LEU A 4 8.42 12.82 -1.20
N GLU A 5 9.17 11.83 -1.65
CA GLU A 5 10.62 11.76 -1.76
C GLU A 5 10.99 12.02 -3.21
N VAL A 6 12.03 12.82 -3.37
CA VAL A 6 12.76 12.98 -4.61
C VAL A 6 14.24 12.89 -4.28
N ARG A 7 15.02 12.21 -5.12
CA ARG A 7 16.47 12.12 -4.93
C ARG A 7 17.16 13.08 -5.87
N PHE A 8 18.16 13.78 -5.37
CA PHE A 8 19.04 14.64 -6.15
C PHE A 8 20.46 14.56 -5.61
N THR A 9 21.44 14.83 -6.46
CA THR A 9 22.85 14.93 -6.09
C THR A 9 23.20 16.39 -5.95
N ILE A 10 23.56 16.83 -4.74
CA ILE A 10 23.99 18.22 -4.54
C ILE A 10 25.32 18.44 -5.29
N LYS A 11 25.49 19.60 -5.94
CA LYS A 11 26.75 19.92 -6.64
C LYS A 11 27.98 19.74 -5.73
N GLY A 12 28.93 18.94 -6.20
CA GLY A 12 30.14 18.58 -5.46
C GLY A 12 30.02 17.40 -4.48
N GLU A 13 28.83 16.81 -4.30
CA GLU A 13 28.66 15.55 -3.58
C GLU A 13 28.79 14.32 -4.51
N GLN A 14 29.16 13.17 -3.94
CA GLN A 14 29.38 11.93 -4.71
C GLN A 14 28.18 10.98 -4.68
N SER A 15 27.14 11.27 -3.89
CA SER A 15 25.99 10.39 -3.70
C SER A 15 24.68 11.17 -3.79
N GLU A 16 23.64 10.53 -4.34
CA GLU A 16 22.29 11.06 -4.27
C GLU A 16 21.83 11.18 -2.81
N THR A 17 21.23 12.32 -2.52
CA THR A 17 20.57 12.64 -1.26
C THR A 17 19.05 12.60 -1.46
N ALA A 18 18.33 11.99 -0.51
CA ALA A 18 16.88 11.99 -0.49
C ALA A 18 16.35 13.31 0.09
N PHE A 19 15.42 13.93 -0.63
CA PHE A 19 14.72 15.15 -0.23
C PHE A 19 13.22 14.87 -0.13
N PHE A 20 12.58 15.44 0.88
CA PHE A 20 11.17 15.26 1.15
C PHE A 20 10.42 16.58 0.99
N LEU A 21 9.27 16.52 0.31
CA LEU A 21 8.36 17.66 0.20
C LEU A 21 7.65 17.89 1.54
N ARG A 22 7.84 19.08 2.11
CA ARG A 22 7.19 19.55 3.34
C ARG A 22 6.45 20.85 3.06
N ASN A 23 5.46 21.17 3.88
CA ASN A 23 4.76 22.45 3.84
C ASN A 23 4.74 23.14 5.21
N GLU A 24 4.98 24.44 5.23
CA GLU A 24 4.80 25.31 6.40
C GLU A 24 3.81 26.42 6.01
N GLY A 25 2.55 26.26 6.41
CA GLY A 25 1.46 27.09 5.91
C GLY A 25 1.24 26.85 4.41
N ASP A 26 1.30 27.93 3.62
CA ASP A 26 1.11 27.92 2.16
C ASP A 26 2.42 27.74 1.36
N LYS A 27 3.57 27.62 2.04
CA LYS A 27 4.88 27.47 1.38
C LYS A 27 5.34 26.02 1.40
N PHE A 28 5.91 25.58 0.29
CA PHE A 28 6.44 24.23 0.11
C PHE A 28 7.97 24.26 0.04
N TYR A 29 8.60 23.23 0.60
CA TYR A 29 10.04 23.09 0.66
C TYR A 29 10.46 21.66 0.40
N LEU A 30 11.62 21.48 -0.23
CA LEU A 30 12.38 20.24 -0.16
C LEU A 30 13.39 20.31 0.99
N MET A 31 13.44 19.26 1.80
CA MET A 31 14.36 19.13 2.94
C MET A 31 14.92 17.72 2.99
N SER A 32 16.21 17.58 3.33
CA SER A 32 16.78 16.28 3.68
C SER A 32 16.54 15.96 5.17
N ASP A 33 16.69 14.71 5.58
CA ASP A 33 16.43 14.29 6.98
C ASP A 33 17.56 14.61 7.98
N SER A 34 18.56 15.42 7.60
CA SER A 34 19.56 15.87 8.57
C SER A 34 19.00 16.97 9.47
N ALA A 35 19.37 16.96 10.75
CA ALA A 35 18.94 17.96 11.75
C ALA A 35 19.34 19.41 11.38
N ASP A 36 20.31 19.57 10.48
CA ASP A 36 20.77 20.84 9.90
C ASP A 36 20.39 21.00 8.41
N SER A 37 19.31 20.35 7.96
CA SER A 37 18.93 20.35 6.54
C SER A 37 18.55 21.73 6.02
N LYS A 38 19.22 22.13 4.93
CA LYS A 38 18.82 23.32 4.16
C LYS A 38 17.43 23.11 3.57
N LYS A 39 16.60 24.15 3.66
CA LYS A 39 15.31 24.24 2.96
C LYS A 39 15.55 24.74 1.54
N TYR A 40 14.97 24.06 0.58
CA TYR A 40 14.95 24.49 -0.83
C TYR A 40 13.53 24.84 -1.22
N ASP A 41 13.31 26.09 -1.63
CA ASP A 41 11.98 26.59 -1.93
C ASP A 41 11.36 25.88 -3.15
N VAL A 42 10.09 25.49 -2.99
CA VAL A 42 9.30 24.84 -4.03
C VAL A 42 8.06 25.68 -4.28
N GLN A 43 7.87 26.06 -5.54
CA GLN A 43 6.64 26.69 -6.00
C GLN A 43 5.64 25.63 -6.45
N LYS A 44 4.38 25.78 -6.05
CA LYS A 44 3.27 24.94 -6.52
C LYS A 44 2.41 25.74 -7.49
N ASP A 45 2.18 25.22 -8.69
CA ASP A 45 1.21 25.78 -9.62
C ASP A 45 -0.22 25.52 -9.12
N GLU A 46 -1.04 26.56 -9.04
CA GLU A 46 -2.39 26.47 -8.44
C GLU A 46 -3.37 25.66 -9.30
N PHE A 47 -3.17 25.60 -10.62
CA PHE A 47 -4.09 24.95 -11.54
C PHE A 47 -3.73 23.48 -11.76
N THR A 48 -2.46 23.21 -12.00
CA THR A 48 -1.93 21.89 -12.32
C THR A 48 -1.48 21.11 -11.07
N ASN A 49 -1.26 21.80 -9.95
CA ASN A 49 -0.63 21.26 -8.74
C ASN A 49 0.81 20.74 -8.95
N ILE A 50 1.48 21.17 -10.03
CA ILE A 50 2.87 20.80 -10.30
C ILE A 50 3.80 21.62 -9.40
N PHE A 51 4.72 20.93 -8.73
CA PHE A 51 5.80 21.51 -7.96
C PHE A 51 7.01 21.79 -8.84
N THR A 52 7.60 22.97 -8.68
CA THR A 52 8.83 23.38 -9.36
C THR A 52 9.80 23.94 -8.34
N LEU A 53 11.05 23.46 -8.37
CA LEU A 53 12.15 24.05 -7.59
C LEU A 53 12.46 25.46 -8.10
N ILE A 54 12.56 26.42 -7.19
CA ILE A 54 12.89 27.82 -7.54
C ILE A 54 14.34 27.94 -8.01
N ASP A 55 15.27 27.29 -7.32
CA ASP A 55 16.68 27.19 -7.71
C ASP A 55 17.01 25.74 -8.08
N LYS A 56 17.32 25.52 -9.37
CA LYS A 56 17.63 24.20 -9.93
C LYS A 56 19.14 23.97 -10.05
N ASP A 57 19.95 25.03 -10.01
CA ASP A 57 21.39 24.98 -10.29
C ASP A 57 22.21 24.45 -9.10
N ILE A 58 21.53 24.10 -8.01
CA ILE A 58 22.10 23.48 -6.80
C ILE A 58 22.42 21.99 -6.96
N PHE A 59 21.83 21.33 -7.96
CA PHE A 59 21.96 19.89 -8.19
C PHE A 59 22.87 19.58 -9.39
N GLU A 60 23.58 18.45 -9.37
CA GLU A 60 24.41 17.97 -10.49
C GLU A 60 23.54 17.55 -11.68
N GLU A 61 22.31 17.09 -11.41
CA GLU A 61 21.37 16.72 -12.46
C GLU A 61 21.00 17.92 -13.35
N SER A 62 20.88 17.68 -14.67
CA SER A 62 20.43 18.72 -15.60
C SER A 62 19.04 19.26 -15.23
N SER A 63 18.74 20.51 -15.58
CA SER A 63 17.43 21.13 -15.28
C SER A 63 16.24 20.31 -15.76
N TYR A 64 16.37 19.62 -16.90
CA TYR A 64 15.36 18.70 -17.42
C TYR A 64 15.12 17.51 -16.47
N VAL A 65 16.17 16.87 -15.97
CA VAL A 65 16.06 15.75 -15.02
C VAL A 65 15.47 16.21 -13.69
N VAL A 66 15.83 17.41 -13.23
CA VAL A 66 15.24 18.01 -12.03
C VAL A 66 13.74 18.23 -12.22
N GLU A 67 13.32 18.81 -13.35
CA GLU A 67 11.91 19.01 -13.69
C GLU A 67 11.14 17.70 -13.78
N GLU A 68 11.65 16.70 -14.50
CA GLU A 68 11.02 15.38 -14.63
C GLU A 68 10.79 14.73 -13.25
N ARG A 69 11.81 14.75 -12.39
CA ARG A 69 11.72 14.21 -11.02
C ARG A 69 10.71 15.01 -10.16
N MET A 70 10.64 16.33 -10.32
CA MET A 70 9.66 17.17 -9.64
C MET A 70 8.22 16.94 -10.13
N VAL A 71 8.02 16.67 -11.42
CA VAL A 71 6.73 16.24 -11.95
C VAL A 71 6.30 14.91 -11.32
N GLY A 72 7.20 13.93 -11.25
CA GLY A 72 6.91 12.66 -10.56
C GLY A 72 6.56 12.84 -9.08
N LEU A 73 7.25 13.74 -8.37
CA LEU A 73 6.93 14.13 -7.00
C LEU A 73 5.52 14.75 -6.89
N SER A 74 5.15 15.58 -7.87
CA SER A 74 3.84 16.22 -7.96
C SER A 74 2.72 15.22 -8.18
N GLU A 75 2.90 14.27 -9.09
CA GLU A 75 1.94 13.19 -9.32
C GLU A 75 1.71 12.36 -8.05
N ASN A 76 2.79 12.02 -7.34
CA ASN A 76 2.71 11.31 -6.06
C ASN A 76 1.95 12.13 -5.00
N TRP A 77 2.15 13.45 -4.95
CA TRP A 77 1.42 14.34 -4.04
C TRP A 77 -0.07 14.41 -4.35
N ILE A 78 -0.42 14.62 -5.62
CA ILE A 78 -1.82 14.67 -6.07
C ILE A 78 -2.52 13.35 -5.74
N GLU A 79 -1.87 12.22 -6.00
CA GLU A 79 -2.41 10.90 -5.68
C GLU A 79 -2.60 10.72 -4.17
N ALA A 80 -1.63 11.11 -3.35
CA ALA A 80 -1.73 11.02 -1.89
C ALA A 80 -2.91 11.84 -1.35
N GLN A 81 -3.09 13.08 -1.83
CA GLN A 81 -4.23 13.92 -1.44
C GLN A 81 -5.59 13.32 -1.86
N SER A 82 -5.61 12.57 -2.96
CA SER A 82 -6.85 11.95 -3.48
C SER A 82 -7.40 10.80 -2.61
N GLN A 83 -6.58 10.25 -1.70
CA GLN A 83 -6.92 9.09 -0.87
C GLN A 83 -7.83 9.43 0.33
N GLY A 84 -7.89 10.71 0.75
CA GLY A 84 -8.71 11.16 1.88
C GLY A 84 -8.14 10.85 3.27
N LEU A 85 -6.88 10.42 3.34
CA LEU A 85 -6.10 10.19 4.55
C LEU A 85 -5.05 11.30 4.72
N GLU A 86 -4.66 11.61 5.95
CA GLU A 86 -3.48 12.44 6.20
C GLU A 86 -2.20 11.72 5.73
N THR A 87 -1.29 12.47 5.09
CA THR A 87 0.05 11.99 4.73
C THR A 87 0.89 11.90 6.00
N ASP A 88 1.51 10.74 6.27
CA ASP A 88 2.38 10.59 7.43
C ASP A 88 3.65 11.45 7.22
N ASN A 89 3.92 12.40 8.13
CA ASN A 89 5.18 13.14 8.19
C ASN A 89 6.23 12.28 8.92
N GLU A 90 6.69 11.21 8.26
CA GLU A 90 7.74 10.33 8.80
C GLU A 90 9.14 10.88 8.46
N GLU A 91 10.07 10.79 9.40
CA GLU A 91 11.52 10.73 9.15
C GLU A 91 11.86 9.43 8.42
N SER A 92 12.86 9.46 7.52
CA SER A 92 13.30 8.27 6.79
C SER A 92 13.56 7.10 7.73
N PRO A 93 13.18 5.88 7.32
CA PRO A 93 13.79 4.70 7.90
C PRO A 93 15.31 4.83 7.65
N GLN A 94 16.08 4.93 8.73
CA GLN A 94 17.54 4.79 8.65
C GLN A 94 17.84 3.57 7.77
N SER A 95 18.71 3.75 6.78
CA SER A 95 19.23 2.68 5.91
C SER A 95 19.83 1.59 6.80
N ARG A 96 19.00 0.61 7.20
CA ARG A 96 19.44 -0.58 7.90
C ARG A 96 19.75 -1.62 6.84
N LYS A 97 20.90 -2.29 7.01
CA LYS A 97 21.21 -3.46 6.19
C LYS A 97 20.05 -4.46 6.32
N PRO A 98 19.62 -5.10 5.22
CA PRO A 98 18.63 -6.15 5.31
C PRO A 98 19.09 -7.19 6.33
N GLY A 99 18.15 -7.71 7.14
CA GLY A 99 18.44 -8.69 8.20
C GLY A 99 18.88 -10.07 7.70
N TYR A 100 19.20 -10.18 6.41
CA TYR A 100 19.61 -11.40 5.72
C TYR A 100 20.87 -11.15 4.89
N GLY A 101 21.67 -12.20 4.71
CA GLY A 101 22.90 -12.18 3.93
C GLY A 101 22.70 -12.70 2.50
N PRO A 102 23.70 -12.54 1.62
CA PRO A 102 23.65 -13.08 0.26
C PRO A 102 23.43 -14.59 0.17
N LYS A 103 23.78 -15.34 1.22
CA LYS A 103 23.60 -16.80 1.29
C LYS A 103 22.14 -17.22 1.49
N ASP A 104 21.31 -16.31 1.98
CA ASP A 104 19.88 -16.56 2.24
C ASP A 104 19.03 -16.29 0.98
N ILE A 105 19.65 -15.80 -0.09
CA ILE A 105 19.02 -15.51 -1.38
C ILE A 105 19.07 -16.76 -2.24
N ILE A 106 17.94 -17.47 -2.35
CA ILE A 106 17.83 -18.67 -3.18
C ILE A 106 16.83 -18.38 -4.29
N VAL A 107 17.36 -18.13 -5.49
CA VAL A 107 16.57 -17.89 -6.70
C VAL A 107 16.97 -18.92 -7.75
N ASN A 108 16.01 -19.74 -8.16
CA ASN A 108 16.19 -20.73 -9.21
C ASN A 108 15.71 -20.18 -10.55
N SER A 109 16.36 -20.56 -11.63
CA SER A 109 15.96 -20.18 -12.99
C SER A 109 15.38 -21.38 -13.70
N ASP A 110 14.08 -21.34 -13.93
CA ASP A 110 13.34 -22.37 -14.67
C ASP A 110 12.88 -21.80 -16.03
N SER A 111 12.51 -22.68 -16.95
CA SER A 111 11.85 -22.30 -18.20
C SER A 111 10.59 -23.13 -18.36
N TYR A 112 9.47 -22.45 -18.55
CA TYR A 112 8.18 -23.09 -18.74
C TYR A 112 7.63 -22.75 -20.11
N SER A 113 6.99 -23.72 -20.77
CA SER A 113 6.22 -23.42 -21.97
C SER A 113 4.97 -22.59 -21.62
N ILE A 114 4.45 -21.83 -22.59
CA ILE A 114 3.15 -21.16 -22.43
C ILE A 114 2.07 -22.16 -21.99
N SER A 115 2.06 -23.36 -22.57
CA SER A 115 1.06 -24.38 -22.22
C SER A 115 1.20 -24.86 -20.79
N ASP A 116 2.42 -25.05 -20.29
CA ASP A 116 2.65 -25.47 -18.92
C ASP A 116 2.27 -24.38 -17.92
N LEU A 117 2.63 -23.11 -18.19
CA LEU A 117 2.22 -21.98 -17.36
C LEU A 117 0.70 -21.89 -17.27
N MET A 118 0.00 -21.97 -18.41
CA MET A 118 -1.47 -21.91 -18.42
C MET A 118 -2.09 -23.08 -17.65
N ARG A 119 -1.57 -24.30 -17.84
CA ARG A 119 -2.02 -25.48 -17.08
C ARG A 119 -1.82 -25.29 -15.58
N MET A 120 -0.63 -24.82 -15.16
CA MET A 120 -0.30 -24.59 -13.75
C MET A 120 -1.23 -23.54 -13.12
N ILE A 121 -1.58 -22.50 -13.87
CA ILE A 121 -2.57 -21.50 -13.43
C ILE A 121 -3.96 -22.13 -13.31
N GLU A 122 -4.37 -22.93 -14.28
CA GLU A 122 -5.69 -23.56 -14.33
C GLU A 122 -5.92 -24.54 -13.17
N VAL A 123 -4.90 -25.33 -12.82
CA VAL A 123 -4.98 -26.30 -11.71
C VAL A 123 -4.68 -25.67 -10.34
N GLY A 124 -4.28 -24.40 -10.30
CA GLY A 124 -4.02 -23.66 -9.05
C GLY A 124 -2.60 -23.79 -8.48
N ASP A 125 -1.65 -24.36 -9.23
CA ASP A 125 -0.23 -24.41 -8.85
C ASP A 125 0.41 -23.01 -8.86
N ILE A 126 -0.05 -22.13 -9.77
CA ILE A 126 0.31 -20.71 -9.81
C ILE A 126 -0.93 -19.88 -9.49
N GLU A 127 -0.93 -19.25 -8.33
CA GLU A 127 -1.99 -18.35 -7.90
C GLU A 127 -1.87 -16.99 -8.60
N ILE A 128 -2.89 -16.66 -9.40
CA ILE A 128 -3.10 -15.30 -9.89
C ILE A 128 -4.14 -14.66 -8.97
N ALA A 129 -3.71 -13.88 -7.98
CA ALA A 129 -4.69 -13.29 -7.07
C ALA A 129 -5.70 -12.43 -7.86
N PRO A 130 -7.02 -12.67 -7.74
CA PRO A 130 -8.04 -12.04 -8.59
C PRO A 130 -8.01 -10.50 -8.58
N ARG A 131 -7.49 -9.91 -7.50
CA ARG A 131 -7.48 -8.46 -7.29
C ARG A 131 -6.34 -7.74 -7.99
N PHE A 132 -5.28 -8.47 -8.35
CA PHE A 132 -4.26 -7.96 -9.26
C PHE A 132 -4.81 -7.58 -10.63
N GLN A 133 -5.89 -8.24 -11.06
CA GLN A 133 -6.55 -7.94 -12.32
C GLN A 133 -7.26 -6.57 -12.31
N ARG A 134 -7.63 -6.02 -11.13
CA ARG A 134 -8.21 -4.66 -11.06
C ARG A 134 -7.17 -3.56 -11.32
N ASN A 135 -5.90 -3.86 -11.11
CA ASN A 135 -4.77 -2.99 -11.47
C ASN A 135 -4.14 -3.40 -12.81
N PHE A 136 -4.88 -4.06 -13.70
CA PHE A 136 -4.43 -4.34 -15.06
C PHE A 136 -4.36 -3.03 -15.87
N VAL A 137 -3.16 -2.45 -15.95
CA VAL A 137 -2.92 -1.13 -16.56
C VAL A 137 -2.45 -1.20 -18.02
N TRP A 138 -2.21 -2.40 -18.56
CA TRP A 138 -1.83 -2.51 -19.97
C TRP A 138 -3.02 -2.24 -20.88
N ASP A 139 -2.88 -1.27 -21.77
CA ASP A 139 -3.83 -1.06 -22.84
C ASP A 139 -3.82 -2.23 -23.84
N LYS A 140 -4.85 -2.32 -24.69
CA LYS A 140 -4.95 -3.40 -25.68
C LYS A 140 -3.79 -3.40 -26.69
N THR A 141 -3.19 -2.24 -26.93
CA THR A 141 -2.02 -2.10 -27.80
C THR A 141 -0.82 -2.85 -27.21
N ARG A 142 -0.42 -2.55 -25.98
CA ARG A 142 0.69 -3.23 -25.30
C ARG A 142 0.45 -4.73 -25.18
N GLN A 143 -0.78 -5.13 -24.89
CA GLN A 143 -1.19 -6.53 -24.87
C GLN A 143 -0.97 -7.21 -26.24
N SER A 144 -1.43 -6.56 -27.31
CA SER A 144 -1.28 -7.10 -28.68
C SER A 144 0.18 -7.17 -29.11
N ARG A 145 1.00 -6.18 -28.75
CA ARG A 145 2.47 -6.18 -28.98
C ARG A 145 3.20 -7.33 -28.30
N LEU A 146 2.75 -7.74 -27.10
CA LEU A 146 3.29 -8.93 -26.45
C LEU A 146 2.97 -10.19 -27.25
N ILE A 147 1.71 -10.34 -27.70
CA ILE A 147 1.30 -11.47 -28.52
C ILE A 147 2.06 -11.49 -29.86
N GLU A 148 2.27 -10.32 -30.47
CA GLU A 148 3.11 -10.16 -31.66
C GLU A 148 4.54 -10.66 -31.43
N SER A 149 5.16 -10.26 -30.31
CA SER A 149 6.50 -10.72 -29.92
C SER A 149 6.58 -12.25 -29.82
N ILE A 150 5.54 -12.91 -29.31
CA ILE A 150 5.47 -14.38 -29.24
C ILE A 150 5.43 -14.99 -30.65
N PHE A 151 4.60 -14.46 -31.54
CA PHE A 151 4.52 -14.96 -32.91
C PHE A 151 5.80 -14.72 -33.71
N LEU A 152 6.51 -13.62 -33.45
CA LEU A 152 7.82 -13.33 -34.03
C LEU A 152 8.94 -14.21 -33.45
N GLY A 153 8.71 -14.88 -32.32
CA GLY A 153 9.73 -15.66 -31.62
C GLY A 153 10.79 -14.77 -30.93
N LEU A 154 10.42 -13.55 -30.56
CA LEU A 154 11.30 -12.65 -29.83
C LEU A 154 11.45 -13.11 -28.37
N PRO A 155 12.62 -12.89 -27.74
CA PRO A 155 12.81 -13.21 -26.33
C PRO A 155 11.86 -12.38 -25.47
N LEU A 156 11.10 -13.05 -24.61
CA LEU A 156 10.23 -12.41 -23.65
C LEU A 156 10.99 -12.10 -22.35
N PRO A 157 10.77 -10.94 -21.73
CA PRO A 157 11.38 -10.66 -20.44
C PRO A 157 10.85 -11.65 -19.38
N ALA A 158 11.72 -12.02 -18.43
CA ALA A 158 11.46 -13.08 -17.47
C ALA A 158 10.27 -12.78 -16.53
N ILE A 159 9.63 -13.83 -16.04
CA ILE A 159 8.58 -13.79 -15.01
C ILE A 159 9.24 -14.10 -13.67
N TYR A 160 8.82 -13.43 -12.61
CA TYR A 160 9.31 -13.73 -11.26
C TYR A 160 8.18 -14.40 -10.47
N LEU A 161 8.51 -15.51 -9.83
CA LEU A 161 7.59 -16.31 -9.02
C LEU A 161 8.13 -16.39 -7.58
N SER A 162 7.23 -16.46 -6.61
CA SER A 162 7.57 -16.78 -5.22
C SER A 162 6.88 -18.08 -4.84
N GLU A 163 7.64 -19.01 -4.29
CA GLU A 163 7.14 -20.29 -3.81
C GLU A 163 6.62 -20.17 -2.37
N TYR A 164 5.50 -20.83 -2.09
CA TYR A 164 4.99 -21.10 -0.75
C TYR A 164 5.62 -22.38 -0.19
N ASP A 165 5.54 -22.58 1.11
CA ASP A 165 6.03 -23.78 1.79
C ASP A 165 5.36 -25.08 1.33
N ASP A 166 4.11 -24.99 0.84
CA ASP A 166 3.36 -26.10 0.25
C ASP A 166 3.66 -26.36 -1.24
N GLY A 167 4.60 -25.61 -1.84
CA GLY A 167 5.02 -25.75 -3.23
C GLY A 167 4.16 -25.02 -4.26
N ARG A 168 3.03 -24.42 -3.87
CA ARG A 168 2.31 -23.49 -4.74
C ARG A 168 3.17 -22.24 -4.98
N MET A 169 2.87 -21.51 -6.05
CA MET A 169 3.59 -20.29 -6.40
C MET A 169 2.65 -19.11 -6.58
N THR A 170 3.16 -17.91 -6.36
CA THR A 170 2.49 -16.65 -6.71
C THR A 170 3.36 -15.81 -7.63
N ILE A 171 2.73 -15.02 -8.49
CA ILE A 171 3.44 -14.16 -9.44
C ILE A 171 3.93 -12.89 -8.74
N VAL A 172 5.24 -12.67 -8.80
CA VAL A 172 5.92 -11.49 -8.25
C VAL A 172 6.01 -10.36 -9.28
N ASP A 173 6.41 -10.73 -10.49
CA ASP A 173 6.44 -9.83 -11.64
C ASP A 173 6.03 -10.61 -12.89
N GLY A 174 5.39 -9.91 -13.83
CA GLY A 174 4.92 -10.50 -15.08
C GLY A 174 3.46 -10.88 -15.11
N LEU A 175 2.69 -10.47 -14.11
CA LEU A 175 1.24 -10.61 -14.05
C LEU A 175 0.55 -10.11 -15.34
N GLN A 176 0.92 -8.91 -15.82
CA GLN A 176 0.32 -8.33 -17.03
C GLN A 176 0.59 -9.22 -18.24
N ARG A 177 1.81 -9.77 -18.35
CA ARG A 177 2.23 -10.67 -19.43
C ARG A 177 1.47 -11.99 -19.40
N ILE A 178 1.45 -12.66 -18.24
CA ILE A 178 0.71 -13.92 -18.06
C ILE A 178 -0.79 -13.71 -18.33
N SER A 179 -1.37 -12.66 -17.76
CA SER A 179 -2.81 -12.38 -17.92
C SER A 179 -3.14 -12.08 -19.38
N THR A 180 -2.31 -11.33 -20.10
CA THR A 180 -2.46 -11.08 -21.53
C THR A 180 -2.46 -12.38 -22.34
N ILE A 181 -1.50 -13.28 -22.09
CA ILE A 181 -1.39 -14.57 -22.79
C ILE A 181 -2.64 -15.42 -22.52
N ARG A 182 -3.04 -15.52 -21.25
CA ARG A 182 -4.25 -16.25 -20.83
C ARG A 182 -5.51 -15.67 -21.45
N ASP A 183 -5.68 -14.36 -21.44
CA ASP A 183 -6.87 -13.68 -21.94
C ASP A 183 -6.95 -13.78 -23.46
N PHE A 184 -5.82 -13.78 -24.16
CA PHE A 184 -5.75 -14.10 -25.58
C PHE A 184 -6.17 -15.54 -25.86
N MET A 185 -5.56 -16.53 -25.20
CA MET A 185 -5.88 -17.95 -25.37
C MET A 185 -7.31 -18.31 -24.99
N SER A 186 -7.97 -17.52 -24.14
CA SER A 186 -9.38 -17.68 -23.75
C SER A 186 -10.35 -16.81 -24.57
N ASN A 187 -9.91 -16.25 -25.69
CA ASN A 187 -10.68 -15.38 -26.59
C ASN A 187 -11.25 -14.10 -25.93
N LYS A 188 -10.69 -13.66 -24.81
CA LYS A 188 -11.06 -12.40 -24.13
C LYS A 188 -10.30 -11.19 -24.68
N LEU A 189 -9.14 -11.39 -25.29
CA LEU A 189 -8.37 -10.34 -25.96
C LEU A 189 -8.58 -10.40 -27.47
N ARG A 190 -9.01 -9.27 -28.05
CA ARG A 190 -9.03 -9.01 -29.48
C ARG A 190 -7.81 -8.16 -29.84
N LEU A 191 -6.99 -8.66 -30.77
CA LEU A 191 -5.73 -8.01 -31.12
C LEU A 191 -5.96 -6.68 -31.84
N CYS A 192 -5.11 -5.70 -31.61
CA CYS A 192 -5.14 -4.40 -32.27
C CYS A 192 -3.74 -3.80 -32.40
N ASN A 193 -3.57 -2.89 -33.37
CA ASN A 193 -2.33 -2.16 -33.58
C ASN A 193 -1.08 -3.05 -33.75
N MET A 194 -1.23 -4.28 -34.28
CA MET A 194 -0.10 -5.14 -34.68
C MET A 194 0.65 -4.50 -35.86
N GLU A 195 1.98 -4.67 -35.94
CA GLU A 195 2.87 -4.08 -36.96
C GLU A 195 3.23 -5.10 -38.04
N TYR A 196 3.66 -6.28 -37.62
CA TYR A 196 4.10 -7.37 -38.48
C TYR A 196 2.95 -8.31 -38.86
N PHE A 197 1.96 -8.44 -37.97
CA PHE A 197 0.77 -9.25 -38.18
C PHE A 197 -0.51 -8.40 -38.18
N ASP A 198 -0.52 -7.31 -38.95
CA ASP A 198 -1.66 -6.40 -39.06
C ASP A 198 -2.97 -7.10 -39.49
N PHE A 199 -2.87 -8.16 -40.30
CA PHE A 199 -3.98 -9.04 -40.69
C PHE A 199 -4.58 -9.89 -39.55
N PHE A 200 -3.97 -9.87 -38.37
CA PHE A 200 -4.54 -10.40 -37.12
C PHE A 200 -5.28 -9.35 -36.29
N ASN A 201 -5.20 -8.07 -36.66
CA ASN A 201 -5.99 -7.03 -35.99
C ASN A 201 -7.49 -7.33 -36.09
N GLY A 202 -8.19 -7.09 -34.99
CA GLY A 202 -9.60 -7.37 -34.87
C GLY A 202 -9.94 -8.84 -34.62
N LYS A 203 -8.96 -9.75 -34.45
CA LYS A 203 -9.22 -11.19 -34.22
C LYS A 203 -8.91 -11.64 -32.80
N THR A 204 -9.65 -12.63 -32.30
CA THR A 204 -9.32 -13.42 -31.11
C THR A 204 -8.52 -14.67 -31.49
N PHE A 205 -8.01 -15.42 -30.51
CA PHE A 205 -7.15 -16.59 -30.73
C PHE A 205 -7.75 -17.61 -31.69
N ASP A 206 -9.02 -18.00 -31.51
CA ASP A 206 -9.68 -18.99 -32.37
C ASP A 206 -9.94 -18.44 -33.78
N GLU A 207 -10.23 -17.14 -33.90
CA GLU A 207 -10.49 -16.46 -35.18
C GLU A 207 -9.24 -16.36 -36.06
N LEU A 208 -8.04 -16.54 -35.49
CA LEU A 208 -6.79 -16.55 -36.25
C LEU A 208 -6.68 -17.74 -37.20
N ASN A 209 -7.36 -18.85 -36.92
CA ASN A 209 -7.28 -20.09 -37.70
C ASN A 209 -5.81 -20.50 -37.98
N LEU A 210 -4.98 -20.46 -36.94
CA LEU A 210 -3.54 -20.69 -37.06
C LEU A 210 -3.23 -22.09 -37.64
N PRO A 211 -2.32 -22.21 -38.63
CA PRO A 211 -1.82 -23.49 -39.08
C PRO A 211 -1.20 -24.28 -37.91
N GLY A 212 -1.34 -25.61 -37.94
CA GLY A 212 -0.91 -26.46 -36.82
C GLY A 212 0.58 -26.35 -36.43
N LEU A 213 1.45 -25.86 -37.32
CA LEU A 213 2.85 -25.54 -36.97
C LEU A 213 2.96 -24.26 -36.14
N GLN A 214 2.25 -23.19 -36.53
CA GLN A 214 2.27 -21.90 -35.82
C GLN A 214 1.65 -22.04 -34.44
N LEU A 215 0.52 -22.75 -34.36
CA LEU A 215 -0.14 -23.08 -33.09
C LEU A 215 0.82 -23.83 -32.15
N ARG A 216 1.51 -24.87 -32.64
CA ARG A 216 2.51 -25.61 -31.85
C ARG A 216 3.68 -24.73 -31.41
N ARG A 217 4.15 -23.81 -32.25
CA ARG A 217 5.23 -22.88 -31.88
C ARG A 217 4.78 -21.96 -30.75
N PHE A 218 3.61 -21.34 -30.90
CA PHE A 218 3.02 -20.49 -29.87
C PHE A 218 2.94 -21.21 -28.51
N HIS A 219 2.35 -22.40 -28.49
CA HIS A 219 2.20 -23.21 -27.28
C HIS A 219 3.53 -23.65 -26.63
N ARG A 220 4.58 -23.83 -27.44
CA ARG A 220 5.90 -24.28 -27.00
C ARG A 220 6.88 -23.14 -26.69
N THR A 221 6.48 -21.88 -26.93
CA THR A 221 7.28 -20.72 -26.56
C THR A 221 7.68 -20.82 -25.09
N GLN A 222 8.98 -20.78 -24.85
CA GLN A 222 9.56 -20.90 -23.52
C GLN A 222 9.65 -19.52 -22.87
N ILE A 223 9.22 -19.42 -21.61
CA ILE A 223 9.32 -18.22 -20.82
C ILE A 223 10.20 -18.53 -19.61
N THR A 224 11.30 -17.77 -19.48
CA THR A 224 12.18 -17.83 -18.32
C THR A 224 11.44 -17.35 -17.09
N CYS A 225 11.45 -18.17 -16.05
CA CYS A 225 10.85 -17.87 -14.76
C CYS A 225 11.92 -17.93 -13.67
N PHE A 226 12.10 -16.84 -12.93
CA PHE A 226 12.93 -16.83 -11.73
C PHE A 226 12.06 -17.13 -10.52
N LYS A 227 12.28 -18.30 -9.92
CA LYS A 227 11.55 -18.76 -8.75
C LYS A 227 12.33 -18.45 -7.47
N ILE A 228 11.77 -17.59 -6.63
CA ILE A 228 12.25 -17.34 -5.27
C ILE A 228 11.77 -18.51 -4.41
N ASP A 229 12.74 -19.26 -3.88
CA ASP A 229 12.50 -20.44 -3.06
C ASP A 229 11.83 -20.05 -1.73
N TYR A 230 10.92 -20.88 -1.23
CA TYR A 230 10.18 -20.61 0.00
C TYR A 230 11.10 -20.43 1.24
N ARG A 231 12.31 -21.00 1.21
CA ARG A 231 13.34 -20.85 2.25
C ARG A 231 13.98 -19.48 2.29
N SER A 232 13.83 -18.70 1.22
CA SER A 232 14.35 -17.33 1.20
C SER A 232 13.59 -16.46 2.21
N PRO A 233 14.27 -15.56 2.94
CA PRO A 233 13.63 -14.66 3.89
C PRO A 233 12.48 -13.88 3.25
N ASN A 234 11.35 -13.75 3.93
CA ASN A 234 10.20 -13.04 3.36
C ASN A 234 10.54 -11.57 3.05
N GLN A 235 11.38 -10.92 3.86
CA GLN A 235 11.91 -9.58 3.57
C GLN A 235 12.57 -9.49 2.19
N LEU A 236 13.29 -10.54 1.74
CA LEU A 236 13.87 -10.59 0.40
C LEU A 236 12.78 -10.54 -0.68
N LYS A 237 11.65 -11.22 -0.47
CA LYS A 237 10.53 -11.18 -1.41
C LYS A 237 10.06 -9.73 -1.56
N TYR A 238 9.78 -9.03 -0.46
CA TYR A 238 9.42 -7.60 -0.48
C TYR A 238 10.48 -6.73 -1.19
N ASP A 239 11.76 -6.95 -0.92
CA ASP A 239 12.85 -6.19 -1.54
C ASP A 239 12.99 -6.47 -3.04
N LEU A 240 12.81 -7.71 -3.47
CA LEU A 240 12.80 -8.09 -4.89
C LEU A 240 11.59 -7.49 -5.61
N PHE A 241 10.40 -7.52 -5.00
CA PHE A 241 9.22 -6.83 -5.53
C PHE A 241 9.51 -5.35 -5.76
N ARG A 242 10.07 -4.65 -4.75
CA ARG A 242 10.43 -3.23 -4.88
C ARG A 242 11.41 -2.96 -6.01
N ARG A 243 12.44 -3.81 -6.16
CA ARG A 243 13.49 -3.65 -7.19
C ARG A 243 13.00 -3.93 -8.60
N LEU A 244 12.17 -4.96 -8.78
CA LEU A 244 11.70 -5.38 -10.10
C LEU A 244 10.62 -4.46 -10.65
N ASN A 245 9.81 -3.84 -9.79
CA ASN A 245 8.73 -2.92 -10.18
C ASN A 245 9.22 -1.48 -10.46
N THR A 246 10.49 -1.29 -10.81
CA THR A 246 11.10 0.04 -11.05
C THR A 246 10.93 0.56 -12.49
N GLY A 247 10.60 -0.30 -13.46
CA GLY A 247 10.44 0.09 -14.87
C GLY A 247 9.10 0.78 -15.22
N GLY A 248 8.22 0.99 -14.23
CA GLY A 248 6.90 1.63 -14.38
C GLY A 248 6.47 2.30 -13.07
N LYS A 249 5.18 2.62 -12.91
CA LYS A 249 4.67 3.15 -11.64
C LYS A 249 4.87 2.11 -10.54
N ALA A 250 5.82 2.37 -9.64
CA ALA A 250 6.19 1.44 -8.59
C ALA A 250 4.99 1.10 -7.69
N LEU A 251 4.87 -0.17 -7.30
CA LEU A 251 3.91 -0.58 -6.29
C LEU A 251 4.30 0.03 -4.94
N ASN A 252 3.32 0.49 -4.16
CA ASN A 252 3.56 0.89 -2.78
C ASN A 252 3.65 -0.33 -1.85
N ASP A 253 4.08 -0.14 -0.61
CA ASP A 253 4.27 -1.25 0.32
C ASP A 253 2.98 -2.06 0.57
N GLN A 254 1.82 -1.41 0.60
CA GLN A 254 0.55 -2.12 0.81
C GLN A 254 0.14 -2.95 -0.41
N GLU A 255 0.40 -2.48 -1.62
CA GLU A 255 0.20 -3.24 -2.85
C GLU A 255 1.12 -4.46 -2.89
N ILE A 256 2.38 -4.31 -2.47
CA ILE A 256 3.33 -5.43 -2.33
C ILE A 256 2.85 -6.43 -1.25
N ARG A 257 2.41 -5.94 -0.08
CA ARG A 257 1.80 -6.80 0.96
C ARG A 257 0.61 -7.58 0.42
N ASN A 258 -0.25 -6.93 -0.36
CA ASN A 258 -1.36 -7.62 -0.99
C ASN A 258 -0.87 -8.70 -1.98
N CYS A 259 0.26 -8.51 -2.68
CA CYS A 259 0.86 -9.53 -3.56
C CYS A 259 1.29 -10.77 -2.80
N LEU A 260 1.85 -10.54 -1.63
CA LEU A 260 2.39 -11.57 -0.76
C LEU A 260 1.32 -12.16 0.18
N SER A 261 0.12 -11.58 0.20
CA SER A 261 -1.02 -12.09 0.98
C SER A 261 -1.73 -13.21 0.24
N ARG A 262 -2.12 -14.27 0.96
CA ARG A 262 -3.04 -15.32 0.46
C ARG A 262 -4.45 -14.76 0.29
N SER A 263 -5.27 -15.42 -0.53
CA SER A 263 -6.62 -14.96 -0.90
C SER A 263 -7.53 -14.69 0.31
N ASN A 264 -7.46 -15.53 1.35
CA ASN A 264 -8.19 -15.36 2.61
C ASN A 264 -7.87 -14.02 3.31
N VAL A 265 -6.60 -13.61 3.37
CA VAL A 265 -6.17 -12.33 3.96
C VAL A 265 -6.66 -11.17 3.11
N GLN A 266 -6.48 -11.25 1.79
CA GLN A 266 -6.97 -10.22 0.85
C GLN A 266 -8.48 -10.03 1.01
N ASP A 267 -9.25 -11.12 1.03
CA ASP A 267 -10.70 -11.09 1.18
C ASP A 267 -11.15 -10.50 2.51
N THR A 268 -10.46 -10.85 3.60
CA THR A 268 -10.69 -10.29 4.94
C THR A 268 -10.54 -8.77 4.95
N LEU A 269 -9.42 -8.22 4.46
CA LEU A 269 -9.15 -6.78 4.45
C LEU A 269 -10.20 -6.01 3.65
N TYR A 270 -10.67 -6.57 2.54
CA TYR A 270 -11.70 -5.92 1.72
C TYR A 270 -13.10 -6.04 2.29
N ASN A 271 -13.43 -7.15 2.94
CA ASN A 271 -14.70 -7.28 3.64
C ASN A 271 -14.81 -6.26 4.78
N MET A 272 -13.68 -5.94 5.44
CA MET A 272 -13.59 -4.86 6.43
C MET A 272 -13.87 -3.49 5.81
N ILE A 273 -13.15 -3.09 4.75
CA ILE A 273 -13.30 -1.76 4.15
C ILE A 273 -14.58 -1.59 3.31
N SER A 274 -15.18 -2.69 2.86
CA SER A 274 -16.44 -2.66 2.09
C SER A 274 -17.68 -2.55 2.99
N SER A 275 -17.50 -2.71 4.31
CA SER A 275 -18.56 -2.66 5.31
C SER A 275 -19.25 -1.29 5.36
N GLN A 276 -20.54 -1.29 5.69
CA GLN A 276 -21.30 -0.05 5.83
C GLN A 276 -20.82 0.76 7.05
N GLU A 277 -20.41 0.06 8.11
CA GLU A 277 -19.87 0.63 9.34
C GLU A 277 -18.61 1.45 9.06
N PHE A 278 -17.67 0.91 8.25
CA PHE A 278 -16.48 1.64 7.83
C PHE A 278 -16.83 2.87 6.99
N LYS A 279 -17.75 2.74 6.02
CA LYS A 279 -18.19 3.88 5.19
C LYS A 279 -18.83 4.98 6.03
N SER A 280 -19.67 4.62 7.00
CA SER A 280 -20.31 5.57 7.90
C SER A 280 -19.29 6.26 8.82
N ALA A 281 -18.43 5.50 9.50
CA ALA A 281 -17.41 6.04 10.40
C ALA A 281 -16.42 6.97 9.67
N THR A 282 -16.14 6.71 8.39
CA THR A 282 -15.23 7.53 7.59
C THR A 282 -15.92 8.60 6.76
N CYS A 283 -17.26 8.69 6.81
CA CYS A 283 -18.08 9.50 5.90
C CYS A 283 -17.81 9.21 4.40
N GLY A 284 -17.37 7.99 4.07
CA GLY A 284 -16.95 7.61 2.72
C GLY A 284 -15.76 8.41 2.18
N SER A 285 -15.00 9.10 3.03
CA SER A 285 -13.90 9.96 2.56
C SER A 285 -12.63 9.19 2.22
N ILE A 286 -12.42 8.01 2.79
CA ILE A 286 -11.26 7.16 2.46
C ILE A 286 -11.56 6.42 1.15
N LYS A 287 -10.69 6.62 0.16
CA LYS A 287 -10.69 5.83 -1.08
C LYS A 287 -9.69 4.70 -0.98
N ASP A 288 -9.99 3.57 -1.61
CA ASP A 288 -9.06 2.44 -1.71
C ASP A 288 -8.07 2.57 -2.89
N THR A 289 -7.86 3.81 -3.37
CA THR A 289 -6.82 4.13 -4.35
C THR A 289 -5.46 3.70 -3.77
N ARG A 290 -4.70 2.90 -4.52
CA ARG A 290 -3.41 2.35 -4.07
C ARG A 290 -3.51 1.56 -2.75
N MET A 291 -4.66 0.94 -2.50
CA MET A 291 -4.94 0.06 -1.34
C MET A 291 -4.86 0.77 0.03
N ALA A 292 -5.05 2.09 0.07
CA ALA A 292 -4.90 2.88 1.29
C ALA A 292 -5.94 2.54 2.38
N ALA A 293 -7.16 2.18 1.98
CA ALA A 293 -8.19 1.74 2.93
C ALA A 293 -7.82 0.35 3.49
N GLN A 294 -7.34 -0.56 2.64
CA GLN A 294 -6.88 -1.89 3.07
C GLN A 294 -5.68 -1.82 4.02
N GLU A 295 -4.75 -0.87 3.82
CA GLU A 295 -3.67 -0.63 4.81
C GLU A 295 -4.26 -0.26 6.18
N SER A 296 -5.32 0.55 6.22
CA SER A 296 -5.96 0.96 7.48
C SER A 296 -6.62 -0.23 8.20
N ALA A 297 -7.24 -1.14 7.46
CA ALA A 297 -7.75 -2.40 7.99
C ALA A 297 -6.62 -3.31 8.49
N LEU A 298 -5.51 -3.41 7.76
CA LEU A 298 -4.36 -4.21 8.18
C LEU A 298 -3.72 -3.65 9.46
N ARG A 299 -3.57 -2.33 9.57
CA ARG A 299 -3.10 -1.67 10.79
C ARG A 299 -4.00 -2.01 11.98
N PHE A 300 -5.32 -2.02 11.80
CA PHE A 300 -6.24 -2.46 12.87
C PHE A 300 -5.93 -3.88 13.34
N ILE A 301 -5.84 -4.86 12.43
CA ILE A 301 -5.58 -6.26 12.80
C ILE A 301 -4.24 -6.38 13.55
N CYS A 302 -3.20 -5.77 13.01
CA CYS A 302 -1.86 -5.83 13.57
C CYS A 302 -1.80 -5.24 14.98
N PHE A 303 -2.32 -4.02 15.17
CA PHE A 303 -2.29 -3.35 16.46
C PHE A 303 -3.27 -3.98 17.46
N TYR A 304 -4.38 -4.56 17.01
CA TYR A 304 -5.25 -5.37 17.87
C TYR A 304 -4.49 -6.58 18.41
N ASN A 305 -3.82 -7.36 17.56
CA ASN A 305 -3.03 -8.52 18.01
C ASN A 305 -1.91 -8.12 18.98
N LEU A 306 -1.18 -7.05 18.68
CA LEU A 306 -0.12 -6.53 19.56
C LEU A 306 -0.67 -6.11 20.93
N TYR A 307 -1.77 -5.34 20.93
CA TYR A 307 -2.37 -4.81 22.14
C TYR A 307 -2.99 -5.91 23.02
N SER A 308 -3.72 -6.84 22.41
CA SER A 308 -4.38 -7.96 23.10
C SER A 308 -3.38 -8.96 23.70
N SER A 309 -2.22 -9.17 23.06
CA SER A 309 -1.24 -10.16 23.54
C SER A 309 -0.43 -9.69 24.75
N ASN A 310 -0.17 -8.39 24.86
CA ASN A 310 0.75 -7.84 25.87
C ASN A 310 0.13 -6.78 26.80
N SER A 311 -1.19 -6.60 26.78
CA SER A 311 -1.86 -5.49 27.50
C SER A 311 -1.21 -4.13 27.20
N GLY A 312 -0.86 -3.89 25.94
CA GLY A 312 -0.11 -2.72 25.50
C GLY A 312 0.68 -2.95 24.22
N LEU A 313 1.51 -1.97 23.82
CA LEU A 313 2.24 -1.98 22.54
C LEU A 313 3.73 -2.30 22.68
N SER A 314 4.11 -3.13 23.67
CA SER A 314 5.52 -3.46 23.94
C SER A 314 6.22 -4.12 22.73
N GLY A 315 5.49 -4.91 21.95
CA GLY A 315 5.97 -5.60 20.75
C GLY A 315 6.15 -4.70 19.51
N TYR A 316 5.71 -3.45 19.55
CA TYR A 316 5.95 -2.52 18.43
C TYR A 316 7.33 -1.87 18.55
N ASP A 317 8.16 -2.00 17.52
CA ASP A 317 9.54 -1.47 17.50
C ASP A 317 9.64 -0.06 16.91
N GLY A 318 8.54 0.48 16.38
CA GLY A 318 8.49 1.77 15.70
C GLY A 318 8.62 1.68 14.18
N ASN A 319 8.81 0.49 13.62
CA ASN A 319 8.85 0.28 12.17
C ASN A 319 7.50 -0.23 11.67
N MET A 320 6.66 0.70 11.21
CA MET A 320 5.33 0.39 10.68
C MET A 320 5.40 -0.60 9.50
N SER A 321 6.35 -0.41 8.56
CA SER A 321 6.42 -1.30 7.40
C SER A 321 6.71 -2.73 7.80
N SER A 322 7.79 -2.95 8.57
CA SER A 322 8.19 -4.28 9.02
C SER A 322 7.12 -4.95 9.90
N THR A 323 6.43 -4.14 10.71
CA THR A 323 5.34 -4.60 11.57
C THR A 323 4.16 -5.11 10.74
N LEU A 324 3.74 -4.36 9.72
CA LEU A 324 2.66 -4.78 8.83
C LEU A 324 3.07 -5.95 7.90
N ASP A 325 4.33 -5.98 7.46
CA ASP A 325 4.88 -7.08 6.65
C ASP A 325 4.82 -8.40 7.45
N SER A 326 5.29 -8.37 8.71
CA SER A 326 5.24 -9.54 9.62
C SER A 326 3.81 -9.96 9.93
N CYS A 327 2.89 -9.00 10.11
CA CYS A 327 1.47 -9.29 10.34
C CYS A 327 0.85 -10.04 9.16
N VAL A 328 1.16 -9.67 7.91
CA VAL A 328 0.68 -10.39 6.72
C VAL A 328 1.20 -11.82 6.69
N GLU A 329 2.47 -12.03 7.06
CA GLU A 329 3.09 -13.36 7.12
C GLU A 329 2.39 -14.26 8.15
N GLU A 330 2.07 -13.72 9.32
CA GLU A 330 1.29 -14.42 10.34
C GLU A 330 -0.11 -14.77 9.83
N LEU A 331 -0.83 -13.78 9.26
CA LEU A 331 -2.20 -13.95 8.78
C LEU A 331 -2.31 -14.94 7.61
N ASN A 332 -1.28 -15.07 6.78
CA ASN A 332 -1.24 -16.05 5.70
C ASN A 332 -1.34 -17.51 6.20
N ASN A 333 -0.96 -17.75 7.44
CA ASN A 333 -1.02 -19.07 8.08
C ASN A 333 -2.32 -19.29 8.86
N VAL A 334 -3.20 -18.29 8.94
CA VAL A 334 -4.46 -18.36 9.69
C VAL A 334 -5.59 -18.88 8.80
N PRO A 335 -6.35 -19.91 9.23
CA PRO A 335 -7.52 -20.39 8.49
C PRO A 335 -8.58 -19.29 8.29
N MET A 336 -9.29 -19.34 7.17
CA MET A 336 -10.30 -18.32 6.82
C MET A 336 -11.37 -18.13 7.91
N GLN A 337 -11.84 -19.20 8.56
CA GLN A 337 -12.86 -19.08 9.62
C GLN A 337 -12.37 -18.28 10.83
N GLU A 338 -11.06 -18.32 11.12
CA GLU A 338 -10.48 -17.56 12.22
C GLU A 338 -10.26 -16.09 11.86
N LEU A 339 -10.16 -15.75 10.57
CA LEU A 339 -10.05 -14.37 10.11
C LEU A 339 -11.36 -13.59 10.23
N ASP A 340 -12.51 -14.27 10.18
CA ASP A 340 -13.84 -13.64 10.31
C ASP A 340 -14.03 -12.88 11.64
N LYS A 341 -13.28 -13.28 12.69
CA LYS A 341 -13.28 -12.56 13.98
C LYS A 341 -12.83 -11.11 13.80
N TYR A 342 -11.83 -10.85 12.94
CA TYR A 342 -11.31 -9.51 12.69
C TYR A 342 -12.32 -8.64 11.95
N VAL A 343 -13.06 -9.22 11.01
CA VAL A 343 -14.14 -8.52 10.30
C VAL A 343 -15.22 -8.07 11.30
N THR A 344 -15.60 -8.94 12.22
CA THR A 344 -16.63 -8.65 13.24
C THR A 344 -16.16 -7.57 14.21
N LEU A 345 -14.95 -7.71 14.76
CA LEU A 345 -14.35 -6.73 15.67
C LEU A 345 -14.21 -5.35 15.01
N PHE A 346 -13.77 -5.31 13.76
CA PHE A 346 -13.61 -4.06 13.01
C PHE A 346 -14.95 -3.38 12.75
N LYS A 347 -15.98 -4.12 12.31
CA LYS A 347 -17.32 -3.53 12.10
C LYS A 347 -17.87 -2.95 13.39
N ASN A 348 -17.74 -3.67 14.50
CA ASN A 348 -18.20 -3.21 15.80
C ASN A 348 -17.44 -1.96 16.28
N SER A 349 -16.12 -1.90 16.09
CA SER A 349 -15.34 -0.72 16.47
C SER A 349 -15.65 0.50 15.59
N MET A 350 -15.86 0.32 14.28
CA MET A 350 -16.30 1.38 13.38
C MET A 350 -17.68 1.92 13.75
N LYS A 351 -18.63 1.02 14.06
CA LYS A 351 -19.97 1.41 14.53
C LYS A 351 -19.92 2.22 15.82
N GLN A 352 -19.12 1.78 16.80
CA GLN A 352 -18.94 2.48 18.07
C GLN A 352 -18.25 3.84 17.86
N ALA A 353 -17.21 3.90 17.02
CA ALA A 353 -16.52 5.15 16.71
C ALA A 353 -17.48 6.18 16.07
N TYR A 354 -18.34 5.74 15.14
CA TYR A 354 -19.37 6.62 14.58
C TYR A 354 -20.39 7.06 15.63
N SER A 355 -20.81 6.18 16.53
CA SER A 355 -21.72 6.54 17.63
C SER A 355 -21.14 7.62 18.54
N LEU A 356 -19.84 7.51 18.87
CA LEU A 356 -19.17 8.41 19.82
C LEU A 356 -18.74 9.74 19.19
N PHE A 357 -18.35 9.74 17.92
CA PHE A 357 -17.71 10.90 17.29
C PHE A 357 -18.48 11.45 16.06
N GLY A 358 -19.51 10.74 15.60
CA GLY A 358 -20.28 11.10 14.41
C GLY A 358 -19.40 11.26 13.17
N GLU A 359 -19.60 12.37 12.44
CA GLU A 359 -18.85 12.69 11.23
C GLU A 359 -17.37 13.06 11.47
N TYR A 360 -16.98 13.22 12.75
CA TYR A 360 -15.63 13.57 13.18
C TYR A 360 -14.82 12.36 13.65
N ALA A 361 -15.36 11.14 13.52
CA ALA A 361 -14.63 9.93 13.82
C ALA A 361 -13.27 9.90 13.07
N PHE A 362 -12.21 9.63 13.84
CA PHE A 362 -10.82 9.54 13.36
C PHE A 362 -10.23 10.84 12.79
N ARG A 363 -10.83 12.00 13.08
CA ARG A 363 -10.36 13.31 12.62
C ARG A 363 -9.82 14.14 13.77
N LYS A 364 -8.79 14.94 13.51
CA LYS A 364 -8.34 15.97 14.45
C LYS A 364 -9.38 17.08 14.49
N VAL A 365 -9.83 17.44 15.69
CA VAL A 365 -10.87 18.44 15.95
C VAL A 365 -10.33 19.54 16.86
N ASN A 366 -10.72 20.79 16.60
CA ASN A 366 -10.48 21.93 17.49
C ASN A 366 -11.76 22.25 18.28
N THR A 367 -11.72 23.20 19.21
CA THR A 367 -12.91 23.54 20.02
C THR A 367 -14.08 24.14 19.22
N ASN A 368 -13.85 24.63 18.00
CA ASN A 368 -14.86 25.20 17.09
C ASN A 368 -15.06 24.29 15.85
N TYR A 369 -14.99 22.97 16.04
CA TYR A 369 -15.01 21.99 14.95
C TYR A 369 -16.31 21.99 14.14
N ASP A 370 -17.39 22.51 14.72
CA ASP A 370 -18.72 22.70 14.13
C ASP A 370 -18.76 23.82 13.08
N LYS A 371 -17.83 24.78 13.16
CA LYS A 371 -17.74 25.95 12.27
C LYS A 371 -16.60 25.85 11.26
N THR A 372 -15.79 24.81 11.34
CA THR A 372 -14.61 24.64 10.50
C THR A 372 -14.77 23.46 9.55
N ARG A 373 -14.03 23.48 8.45
CA ARG A 373 -14.00 22.37 7.51
C ARG A 373 -13.42 21.13 8.22
N LYS A 374 -14.07 19.99 8.06
CA LYS A 374 -13.58 18.69 8.53
C LYS A 374 -12.18 18.41 7.99
N SER A 375 -11.23 18.13 8.89
CA SER A 375 -9.88 17.66 8.57
C SER A 375 -9.93 16.28 7.91
N SER A 376 -8.86 15.86 7.23
CA SER A 376 -8.74 14.49 6.70
C SER A 376 -8.67 13.45 7.83
N ILE A 377 -8.86 12.17 7.50
CA ILE A 377 -8.75 11.12 8.53
C ILE A 377 -7.28 10.93 8.91
N ASN A 378 -7.03 10.97 10.22
CA ASN A 378 -5.72 10.73 10.79
C ASN A 378 -5.55 9.24 11.08
N LYS A 379 -4.50 8.63 10.52
CA LYS A 379 -4.27 7.17 10.61
C LYS A 379 -4.01 6.71 12.04
N SER A 380 -3.27 7.48 12.84
CA SER A 380 -2.96 7.13 14.22
C SER A 380 -4.19 7.20 15.13
N LEU A 381 -5.04 8.22 14.97
CA LEU A 381 -6.36 8.25 15.62
C LEU A 381 -7.21 7.07 15.19
N MET A 382 -7.25 6.74 13.90
CA MET A 382 -8.04 5.63 13.40
C MET A 382 -7.63 4.31 14.04
N VAL A 383 -6.34 4.00 14.05
CA VAL A 383 -5.80 2.77 14.65
C VAL A 383 -6.07 2.73 16.14
N ALA A 384 -5.73 3.80 16.88
CA ALA A 384 -5.88 3.82 18.33
C ALA A 384 -7.34 3.71 18.77
N VAL A 385 -8.25 4.51 18.19
CA VAL A 385 -9.68 4.48 18.52
C VAL A 385 -10.28 3.12 18.17
N SER A 386 -10.02 2.61 16.96
CA SER A 386 -10.64 1.34 16.53
C SER A 386 -10.14 0.14 17.35
N VAL A 387 -8.86 0.10 17.70
CA VAL A 387 -8.30 -0.99 18.52
C VAL A 387 -8.81 -0.90 19.96
N LEU A 388 -8.79 0.28 20.59
CA LEU A 388 -9.28 0.43 21.97
C LEU A 388 -10.75 0.03 22.10
N LEU A 389 -11.61 0.43 21.15
CA LEU A 389 -13.03 0.05 21.12
C LEU A 389 -13.25 -1.44 20.81
N ALA A 390 -12.29 -2.13 20.20
CA ALA A 390 -12.37 -3.56 19.92
C ALA A 390 -11.85 -4.43 21.08
N VAL A 391 -10.83 -3.97 21.80
CA VAL A 391 -10.24 -4.70 22.94
C VAL A 391 -11.09 -4.56 24.19
N HIS A 392 -11.59 -3.35 24.47
CA HIS A 392 -12.35 -3.04 25.68
C HIS A 392 -13.85 -3.18 25.41
N SER A 393 -14.34 -4.42 25.45
CA SER A 393 -15.75 -4.74 25.23
C SER A 393 -16.71 -4.01 26.17
N GLU A 394 -16.25 -3.66 27.37
CA GLU A 394 -16.97 -2.88 28.39
C GLU A 394 -17.35 -1.47 27.93
N TYR A 395 -16.65 -0.89 26.96
CA TYR A 395 -17.03 0.41 26.39
C TYR A 395 -18.33 0.33 25.60
N SER A 396 -18.65 -0.83 25.01
CA SER A 396 -19.75 -0.99 24.06
C SER A 396 -21.12 -0.63 24.67
N GLU A 397 -21.36 -1.04 25.91
CA GLU A 397 -22.60 -0.77 26.66
C GLU A 397 -22.78 0.72 26.96
N GLN A 398 -21.69 1.47 27.00
CA GLN A 398 -21.64 2.86 27.43
C GLN A 398 -21.59 3.86 26.26
N THR A 399 -21.57 3.36 25.02
CA THR A 399 -21.44 4.22 23.82
C THR A 399 -22.76 4.89 23.40
N ALA A 400 -23.91 4.34 23.78
CA ALA A 400 -25.21 4.82 23.33
C ALA A 400 -25.52 6.22 23.89
N GLY A 401 -25.81 7.18 23.00
CA GLY A 401 -26.20 8.54 23.38
C GLY A 401 -25.07 9.45 23.89
N LYS A 402 -23.82 8.97 23.93
CA LYS A 402 -22.65 9.80 24.28
C LYS A 402 -22.01 10.40 23.03
N ASN A 403 -21.54 11.64 23.15
CA ASN A 403 -20.75 12.32 22.14
C ASN A 403 -19.42 12.75 22.76
N LEU A 404 -18.31 12.14 22.33
CA LEU A 404 -16.96 12.43 22.84
C LEU A 404 -16.19 13.41 21.94
N THR A 405 -16.77 13.89 20.84
CA THR A 405 -16.10 14.89 19.98
C THR A 405 -15.72 16.17 20.73
N PRO A 406 -16.57 16.77 21.58
CA PRO A 406 -16.18 17.93 22.38
C PRO A 406 -15.02 17.65 23.33
N GLU A 407 -14.99 16.46 23.93
CA GLU A 407 -13.94 16.08 24.89
C GLU A 407 -12.62 15.77 24.19
N LEU A 408 -12.67 15.14 23.01
CA LEU A 408 -11.50 14.98 22.14
C LEU A 408 -10.94 16.35 21.70
N ALA A 409 -11.81 17.30 21.35
CA ALA A 409 -11.40 18.64 20.96
C ALA A 409 -10.69 19.41 22.08
N LYS A 410 -11.19 19.31 23.32
CA LYS A 410 -10.51 19.87 24.49
C LYS A 410 -9.17 19.19 24.73
N LEU A 411 -9.15 17.84 24.70
CA LEU A 411 -7.95 17.06 24.94
C LEU A 411 -6.82 17.40 23.94
N LEU A 412 -7.15 17.60 22.67
CA LEU A 412 -6.18 18.00 21.62
C LEU A 412 -5.61 19.41 21.81
N VAL A 413 -6.32 20.29 22.53
CA VAL A 413 -5.86 21.65 22.85
C VAL A 413 -5.05 21.67 24.14
N GLU A 414 -5.47 20.90 25.14
CA GLU A 414 -4.83 20.85 26.46
C GLU A 414 -3.55 20.00 26.48
N ASP A 415 -3.49 18.96 25.65
CA ASP A 415 -2.37 18.02 25.59
C ASP A 415 -1.52 18.25 24.32
N SER A 416 -0.49 19.08 24.47
CA SER A 416 0.43 19.42 23.38
C SER A 416 1.17 18.19 22.85
N ASP A 417 1.51 17.24 23.72
CA ASP A 417 2.22 16.01 23.33
C ASP A 417 1.34 15.11 22.47
N LEU A 418 0.04 15.03 22.77
CA LEU A 418 -0.93 14.29 21.95
C LEU A 418 -1.05 14.94 20.56
N SER A 419 -1.17 16.26 20.51
CA SER A 419 -1.27 17.02 19.26
C SER A 419 -0.03 16.82 18.37
N ILE A 420 1.16 16.82 18.97
CA ILE A 420 2.43 16.53 18.30
C ILE A 420 2.46 15.09 17.81
N ALA A 421 2.13 14.11 18.67
CA ALA A 421 2.15 12.69 18.33
C ALA A 421 1.18 12.33 17.18
N LEU A 422 0.10 13.09 17.02
CA LEU A 422 -0.86 12.94 15.92
C LEU A 422 -0.49 13.69 14.65
N SER A 423 0.52 14.57 14.69
CA SER A 423 0.88 15.43 13.56
C SER A 423 2.28 15.14 12.99
N TRP A 424 3.19 14.61 13.81
CA TRP A 424 4.60 14.39 13.47
C TRP A 424 5.05 13.00 13.89
N ASN A 425 5.81 12.31 13.03
CA ASN A 425 6.32 10.97 13.28
C ASN A 425 5.22 10.05 13.85
N THR A 426 4.04 10.09 13.22
CA THR A 426 2.77 9.50 13.67
C THR A 426 2.84 7.98 13.79
N SER A 427 3.80 7.36 13.10
CA SER A 427 4.09 5.94 13.14
C SER A 427 5.17 5.56 14.14
N SER A 428 5.89 6.49 14.76
CA SER A 428 6.96 6.15 15.70
C SER A 428 6.43 5.39 16.92
N LYS A 429 7.27 4.55 17.54
CA LYS A 429 6.89 3.80 18.76
C LYS A 429 6.38 4.74 19.85
N LYS A 430 7.07 5.86 20.06
CA LYS A 430 6.72 6.86 21.07
C LYS A 430 5.37 7.50 20.77
N SER A 431 5.16 7.98 19.54
CA SER A 431 3.91 8.64 19.15
C SER A 431 2.70 7.70 19.26
N ILE A 432 2.78 6.49 18.68
CA ILE A 432 1.66 5.54 18.74
C ILE A 432 1.36 5.14 20.19
N SER A 433 2.39 4.80 20.97
CA SER A 433 2.17 4.39 22.38
C SER A 433 1.50 5.50 23.18
N TYR A 434 1.95 6.74 22.99
CA TYR A 434 1.37 7.90 23.67
C TYR A 434 -0.09 8.16 23.27
N VAL A 435 -0.41 8.06 21.97
CA VAL A 435 -1.78 8.21 21.48
C VAL A 435 -2.71 7.16 22.09
N PHE A 436 -2.29 5.89 22.14
CA PHE A 436 -3.06 4.82 22.77
C PHE A 436 -3.29 5.07 24.26
N GLU A 437 -2.22 5.40 25.00
CA GLU A 437 -2.30 5.65 26.44
C GLU A 437 -3.20 6.86 26.76
N CYS A 438 -3.02 7.96 26.03
CA CYS A 438 -3.76 9.19 26.25
C CYS A 438 -5.25 9.00 25.93
N LEU A 439 -5.59 8.41 24.78
CA LEU A 439 -6.99 8.14 24.43
C LEU A 439 -7.64 7.14 25.38
N LYS A 440 -6.92 6.10 25.83
CA LYS A 440 -7.47 5.17 26.81
C LYS A 440 -7.77 5.88 28.13
N ASN A 441 -6.75 6.49 28.74
CA ASN A 441 -6.86 6.97 30.12
C ASN A 441 -7.64 8.29 30.23
N LYS A 442 -7.41 9.24 29.31
CA LYS A 442 -7.97 10.60 29.41
C LYS A 442 -9.29 10.77 28.65
N LEU A 443 -9.65 9.84 27.76
CA LEU A 443 -10.88 9.90 26.97
C LEU A 443 -11.82 8.72 27.25
N PHE A 444 -11.44 7.49 26.92
CA PHE A 444 -12.37 6.36 27.04
C PHE A 444 -12.65 5.97 28.50
N ASP A 445 -11.63 5.67 29.31
CA ASP A 445 -11.83 5.30 30.71
C ASP A 445 -12.53 6.43 31.48
N LYS A 446 -12.08 7.67 31.28
CA LYS A 446 -12.63 8.86 31.94
C LYS A 446 -14.09 9.15 31.61
N PHE A 447 -14.61 8.82 30.44
CA PHE A 447 -15.98 9.19 30.05
C PHE A 447 -16.91 7.99 29.82
N LEU A 448 -16.37 6.79 29.66
CA LEU A 448 -17.15 5.57 29.47
C LEU A 448 -17.22 4.70 30.72
N LEU A 449 -16.19 4.68 31.57
CA LEU A 449 -16.16 3.81 32.77
C LEU A 449 -16.41 4.56 34.09
N SER A 450 -16.19 5.87 34.14
CA SER A 450 -16.26 6.70 35.35
C SER A 450 -17.66 6.93 35.93
N ASN A 451 -18.71 6.32 35.38
CA ASN A 451 -20.08 6.40 35.93
C ASN A 451 -20.41 5.24 36.90
N ASN A 452 -19.39 4.55 37.43
CA ASN A 452 -19.52 3.54 38.50
C ASN A 452 -19.08 4.06 39.87
N GLU A 453 -19.17 5.37 40.13
CA GLU A 453 -19.10 5.95 41.48
C GLU A 453 -20.36 6.76 41.82
#